data_AF-A0A979G3B7-F1
#
_entry.id   AF-A0A979G3B7-F1
#
_cell.length_a   1.000
_cell.length_b   1.000
_cell.length_c   1.000
_cell.angle_alpha   90.00
_cell.angle_beta   90.00
_cell.angle_gamma   90.00
#
_symmetry.space_group_name_H-M   'P 1'
#
loop_
_entity.id
_entity.type
_entity.pdbx_description
1 polymer ?
#
loop_
_entity_poly.entity_id
_entity_poly.type
_entity_poly.pdbx_seq_one_letter_code
_entity_poly.pdbx_strand_id
1 'polypeptide(L)'
;MYVCMVLPVAPSMDTLFTGSRYMKAWQQQLPQQWRQKSQISLYDMSDKVHISGITTAITYNMDVIKLPTGIYIVQIITDGKKTIR
;
A
#
# COMPACT_ATOMS: atom_id res chain seq x y z
N MET A 1 -10.08 -3.49 14.67
CA MET A 1 -9.09 -4.34 13.97
C MET A 1 -8.57 -3.53 12.80
N TYR A 2 -7.26 -3.48 12.58
CA TYR A 2 -6.67 -2.71 11.50
C TYR A 2 -5.97 -3.64 10.51
N VAL A 3 -6.12 -3.36 9.21
CA VAL A 3 -5.30 -3.96 8.17
C VAL A 3 -4.23 -2.95 7.78
N CYS A 4 -2.98 -3.34 7.94
CA CYS A 4 -1.80 -2.55 7.58
C CYS A 4 -1.25 -3.08 6.26
N MET A 5 -1.14 -2.21 5.26
CA MET A 5 -0.62 -2.56 3.95
C MET A 5 0.61 -1.76 3.58
N VAL A 6 1.64 -2.47 3.12
CA VAL A 6 2.85 -1.88 2.53
C VAL A 6 2.57 -1.63 1.05
N LEU A 7 2.63 -0.37 0.64
CA LEU A 7 2.39 0.05 -0.74
C LEU A 7 3.66 -0.15 -1.58
N PRO A 8 3.50 -0.47 -2.88
CA PRO A 8 4.64 -0.56 -3.78
C PRO A 8 5.37 0.79 -3.85
N VAL A 9 6.67 0.76 -3.63
CA VAL A 9 7.55 1.90 -3.83
C VAL A 9 8.05 1.85 -5.28
N ALA A 10 8.07 2.99 -5.97
CA ALA A 10 8.66 3.08 -7.32
C ALA A 10 10.07 2.48 -7.35
N PRO A 11 10.46 1.73 -8.40
CA PRO A 11 11.84 1.36 -8.59
C PRO A 11 12.56 2.51 -9.31
N SER A 12 13.43 3.22 -8.61
CA SER A 12 14.52 3.95 -9.27
C SER A 12 15.72 4.15 -8.34
N MET A 13 16.21 3.06 -7.74
CA MET A 13 17.63 2.92 -7.43
C MET A 13 17.95 1.42 -7.46
N ASP A 14 18.89 1.04 -8.32
CA ASP A 14 19.47 -0.29 -8.40
C ASP A 14 19.77 -0.81 -7.00
N THR A 15 18.92 -1.70 -6.50
CA THR A 15 19.22 -2.40 -5.26
C THR A 15 20.18 -3.51 -5.64
N LEU A 16 21.47 -3.16 -5.70
CA LEU A 16 22.58 -4.10 -5.76
C LEU A 16 22.40 -5.10 -4.63
N PHE A 17 21.94 -6.31 -4.97
CA PHE A 17 21.98 -7.47 -4.09
C PHE A 17 23.45 -7.81 -3.85
N THR A 18 24.04 -7.23 -2.82
CA THR A 18 25.27 -7.74 -2.22
C THR A 18 24.97 -8.09 -0.78
N GLY A 19 25.30 -9.33 -0.44
CA GLY A 19 24.87 -9.98 0.79
C GLY A 19 25.35 -9.30 2.07
N SER A 20 24.73 -9.78 3.15
CA SER A 20 25.13 -9.61 4.54
C SER A 20 24.67 -8.33 5.27
N ARG A 21 23.73 -8.58 6.19
CA ARG A 21 23.79 -8.10 7.58
C ARG A 21 23.24 -6.69 7.89
N TYR A 22 22.13 -6.26 7.29
CA TYR A 22 21.35 -5.11 7.80
C TYR A 22 19.84 -5.29 7.65
N MET A 23 19.24 -6.20 8.42
CA MET A 23 17.82 -6.11 8.78
C MET A 23 17.66 -5.11 9.94
N LYS A 24 17.75 -3.82 9.63
CA LYS A 24 17.28 -2.75 10.54
C LYS A 24 16.70 -1.64 9.70
N ALA A 25 15.37 -1.57 9.74
CA ALA A 25 14.62 -0.31 9.73
C ALA A 25 15.06 0.72 8.67
N TRP A 26 14.87 0.39 7.40
CA TRP A 26 14.49 1.43 6.45
C TRP A 26 12.99 1.66 6.57
N GLN A 27 12.60 2.22 7.72
CA GLN A 27 11.54 3.23 7.78
C GLN A 27 12.10 4.51 7.11
N GLN A 28 12.63 4.34 5.90
CA GLN A 28 13.25 5.40 5.12
C GLN A 28 12.08 6.26 4.71
N GLN A 29 11.90 7.39 5.40
CA GLN A 29 11.16 8.50 4.84
C GLN A 29 11.81 8.79 3.50
N LEU A 30 11.28 8.19 2.45
CA LEU A 30 11.63 8.54 1.10
C LEU A 30 11.49 10.07 1.02
N PRO A 31 12.50 10.77 0.47
CA PRO A 31 12.38 12.19 0.16
C PRO A 31 11.02 12.43 -0.49
N GLN A 32 10.31 13.52 -0.15
CA GLN A 32 8.93 13.74 -0.60
C GLN A 32 8.77 13.57 -2.14
N GLN A 33 9.80 13.96 -2.88
CA GLN A 33 9.96 13.78 -4.32
C GLN A 33 9.89 12.32 -4.82
N TRP A 34 10.13 11.33 -3.97
CA TRP A 34 10.15 9.89 -4.29
C TRP A 34 8.93 9.14 -3.75
N ARG A 35 8.00 9.86 -3.11
CA ARG A 35 6.74 9.29 -2.65
C ARG A 35 5.71 9.35 -3.76
N GLN A 36 5.44 8.19 -4.35
CA GLN A 36 4.39 8.09 -5.37
C GLN A 36 3.00 8.19 -4.75
N LYS A 37 2.14 8.96 -5.40
CA LYS A 37 0.73 9.06 -5.04
C LYS A 37 0.05 7.74 -5.41
N SER A 38 -0.51 7.09 -4.41
CA SER A 38 -1.28 5.85 -4.57
C SER A 38 -2.74 6.11 -4.20
N GLN A 39 -3.65 5.62 -5.03
CA GLN A 39 -5.06 5.48 -4.70
C GLN A 39 -5.29 4.07 -4.18
N ILE A 40 -5.97 3.94 -3.04
CA ILE A 40 -6.30 2.66 -2.44
C ILE A 40 -7.82 2.58 -2.30
N SER A 41 -8.38 1.45 -2.72
CA SER A 41 -9.79 1.14 -2.59
C SER A 41 -9.96 -0.26 -1.98
N LEU A 42 -10.91 -0.39 -1.06
CA LEU A 42 -11.39 -1.66 -0.53
C LEU A 42 -12.85 -1.83 -0.99
N TYR A 43 -13.15 -2.94 -1.67
CA TYR A 43 -14.49 -3.26 -2.12
C TYR A 43 -14.86 -4.70 -1.79
N ASP A 44 -16.16 -4.96 -1.63
CA ASP A 44 -16.66 -6.32 -1.44
C ASP A 44 -16.83 -7.06 -2.78
N MET A 45 -17.23 -8.32 -2.72
CA MET A 45 -17.46 -9.17 -3.90
C MET A 45 -18.63 -8.71 -4.79
N SER A 46 -19.40 -7.70 -4.37
CA SER A 46 -20.44 -7.04 -5.17
C SER A 46 -19.94 -5.71 -5.78
N ASP A 47 -18.62 -5.49 -5.80
CA ASP A 47 -17.94 -4.28 -6.25
C ASP A 47 -18.32 -3.00 -5.48
N LYS A 48 -18.97 -3.14 -4.31
CA LYS A 48 -19.29 -1.97 -3.48
C LYS A 48 -18.05 -1.51 -2.74
N VAL A 49 -17.66 -0.26 -2.97
CA VAL A 49 -16.53 0.38 -2.27
C VAL A 49 -16.92 0.75 -0.85
N HIS A 50 -16.13 0.28 0.12
CA HIS A 50 -16.32 0.59 1.54
C HIS A 50 -15.28 1.60 2.06
N ILE A 51 -14.05 1.54 1.54
CA ILE A 51 -12.96 2.46 1.90
C ILE A 51 -12.29 2.91 0.61
N SER A 52 -12.05 4.20 0.47
CA SER A 52 -11.26 4.77 -0.62
C SER A 52 -10.41 5.92 -0.07
N GLY A 53 -9.17 6.01 -0.52
CA GLY A 53 -8.23 7.02 -0.06
C GLY A 53 -7.08 7.22 -1.02
N ILE A 54 -6.44 8.37 -0.89
CA ILE A 54 -5.23 8.72 -1.61
C ILE A 54 -4.14 8.95 -0.59
N THR A 55 -2.97 8.35 -0.79
CA THR A 55 -1.83 8.54 0.10
C THR A 55 -0.52 8.61 -0.67
N THR A 56 0.45 9.29 -0.07
CA THR A 56 1.86 9.25 -0.47
C THR A 56 2.70 8.48 0.56
N ALA A 57 2.07 7.93 1.61
CA ALA A 57 2.75 7.14 2.62
C ALA A 57 3.11 5.75 2.08
N ILE A 58 4.16 5.15 2.64
CA ILE A 58 4.59 3.77 2.31
C ILE A 58 3.64 2.75 2.95
N THR A 59 2.92 3.17 4.00
CA THR A 59 1.99 2.33 4.75
C THR A 59 0.62 2.99 4.79
N TYR A 60 -0.43 2.20 4.58
CA TYR A 60 -1.81 2.64 4.72
C TYR A 60 -2.55 1.73 5.70
N ASN A 61 -3.14 2.34 6.72
CA ASN A 61 -3.91 1.65 7.75
C ASN A 61 -5.40 1.83 7.47
N MET A 62 -6.12 0.71 7.32
CA MET A 62 -7.57 0.71 7.19
C MET A 62 -8.21 0.22 8.48
N ASP A 63 -9.15 1.00 9.01
CA ASP A 63 -10.06 0.51 10.04
C ASP A 63 -11.15 -0.32 9.38
N VAL A 64 -11.14 -1.62 9.64
CA VAL A 64 -12.11 -2.57 9.08
C VAL A 64 -13.14 -3.03 10.12
N ILE A 65 -13.14 -2.44 11.32
CA ILE A 65 -13.98 -2.91 12.43
C ILE A 65 -15.49 -2.79 12.16
N LYS A 66 -15.88 -1.83 11.32
CA LYS A 66 -17.28 -1.57 10.97
C LYS A 66 -17.73 -2.30 9.71
N LEU A 67 -16.84 -3.06 9.07
CA LEU A 67 -17.18 -3.78 7.85
C LEU A 67 -17.92 -5.08 8.19
N PRO A 68 -18.96 -5.43 7.42
CA PRO A 68 -19.59 -6.73 7.54
C PRO A 68 -18.59 -7.88 7.38
N THR A 69 -18.85 -9.02 8.00
CA THR A 69 -18.05 -10.24 7.76
C THR A 69 -18.19 -10.65 6.29
N GLY A 70 -17.07 -10.81 5.60
CA GLY A 70 -17.08 -11.15 4.18
C GLY A 70 -15.69 -11.14 3.56
N ILE A 71 -15.65 -11.44 2.27
CA ILE A 71 -14.44 -11.34 1.45
C ILE A 71 -14.41 -9.95 0.82
N TYR A 72 -13.24 -9.33 0.88
CA TYR A 72 -12.97 -8.03 0.33
C TYR A 72 -11.73 -8.08 -0.55
N ILE A 73 -11.71 -7.21 -1.54
CA ILE A 73 -10.60 -7.04 -2.46
C ILE A 73 -9.98 -5.67 -2.20
N VAL A 74 -8.66 -5.63 -2.09
CA VAL A 74 -7.93 -4.37 -2.05
C VAL A 74 -7.37 -4.09 -3.43
N GLN A 75 -7.68 -2.91 -3.96
CA GLN A 75 -7.05 -2.34 -5.14
C GLN A 75 -6.15 -1.18 -4.77
N ILE A 76 -4.91 -1.21 -5.26
CA ILE A 76 -3.94 -0.12 -5.15
C ILE A 76 -3.60 0.32 -6.57
N ILE A 77 -3.82 1.60 -6.90
CA ILE A 77 -3.38 2.22 -8.14
C ILE A 77 -2.23 3.17 -7.81
N THR A 78 -1.05 2.89 -8.32
CA THR A 78 0.14 3.74 -8.16
C THR A 78 0.68 4.07 -9.54
N ASP A 79 0.71 5.35 -9.91
CA ASP A 79 1.24 5.80 -11.21
C ASP A 79 0.64 5.04 -12.41
N GLY A 80 -0.69 4.88 -12.41
CA GLY A 80 -1.43 4.13 -13.43
C GLY A 80 -1.31 2.60 -13.35
N LYS A 81 -0.42 2.05 -12.51
CA LYS A 81 -0.27 0.60 -12.31
C LYS A 81 -1.24 0.11 -11.24
N LYS A 82 -2.04 -0.90 -11.59
CA LYS A 82 -3.01 -1.54 -10.69
C LYS A 82 -2.40 -2.78 -10.03
N THR A 83 -2.49 -2.85 -8.70
CA THR A 83 -2.21 -4.03 -7.88
C THR A 83 -3.50 -4.46 -7.18
N ILE A 84 -3.80 -5.76 -7.18
CA ILE A 84 -4.95 -6.34 -6.48
C ILE A 84 -4.41 -7.31 -5.42
N ARG A 85 -4.96 -7.25 -4.22
CA ARG A 85 -4.64 -8.16 -3.10
C ARG A 85 -5.90 -8.66 -2.44
#